data_AF-A0A1U7GIX7-F1
#
_entry.id   AF-A0A1U7GIX7-F1
#
_cell.length_a   1.000
_cell.length_b   1.000
_cell.length_c   1.000
_cell.angle_alpha   90.00
_cell.angle_beta   90.00
_cell.angle_gamma   90.00
#
_symmetry.space_group_name_H-M   'P 1'
#
loop_
_entity.id
_entity.type
_entity.pdbx_description
1 polymer ?
#
loop_
_entity_poly.entity_id
_entity_poly.type
_entity_poly.pdbx_seq_one_letter_code
_entity_poly.pdbx_strand_id
1 'polypeptide(L)'
;MIQTNPAEPRTEALVLPRPNPGPEPWDDGGASAAWLLVSLVAAIALAWLARRLRGRRHPSFTPAALADDASPDEHLLALCDRLRADLAAKLGPTLRARTTEELAADPRVAQLLGDDLPRLAEILGEGDRLKFARRPIADLADRLPVWTAWAASRR
;
A
#
# COMPACT_ATOMS: atom_id res chain seq x y z
N MET A 1 87.82 2.80 -45.32
CA MET A 1 88.86 1.80 -45.02
C MET A 1 88.15 0.67 -44.29
N ILE A 2 88.09 -0.55 -44.89
CA ILE A 2 88.05 -1.92 -44.30
C ILE A 2 87.14 -2.11 -43.04
N GLN A 3 86.16 -3.03 -42.88
CA GLN A 3 85.81 -4.31 -43.49
C GLN A 3 84.35 -4.70 -43.09
N THR A 4 83.70 -5.43 -43.98
CA THR A 4 82.69 -6.52 -43.82
C THR A 4 82.67 -7.24 -42.45
N ASN A 5 81.54 -7.51 -41.77
CA ASN A 5 80.36 -8.39 -42.05
C ASN A 5 80.31 -9.51 -40.95
N PRO A 6 79.33 -10.43 -40.94
CA PRO A 6 78.03 -10.45 -40.26
C PRO A 6 78.01 -11.34 -38.99
N ALA A 7 77.03 -11.14 -38.09
CA ALA A 7 76.71 -12.16 -37.07
C ALA A 7 75.18 -12.23 -36.82
N GLU A 8 74.62 -13.26 -37.45
CA GLU A 8 73.37 -14.02 -37.34
C GLU A 8 72.25 -13.66 -36.33
N PRO A 9 70.99 -13.98 -36.71
CA PRO A 9 69.78 -13.61 -35.97
C PRO A 9 69.62 -14.39 -34.67
N ARG A 10 69.28 -13.69 -33.58
CA ARG A 10 68.81 -14.34 -32.35
C ARG A 10 67.42 -14.90 -32.60
N THR A 11 67.30 -16.22 -32.62
CA THR A 11 66.03 -16.94 -32.67
C THR A 11 65.24 -16.63 -31.39
N GLU A 12 64.34 -15.64 -31.43
CA GLU A 12 63.39 -15.37 -30.36
C GLU A 12 62.46 -16.59 -30.23
N ALA A 13 62.67 -17.36 -29.17
CA ALA A 13 61.82 -18.49 -28.83
C ALA A 13 60.40 -17.96 -28.56
N LEU A 14 59.46 -18.32 -29.44
CA LEU A 14 58.05 -17.99 -29.32
C LEU A 14 57.47 -18.71 -28.09
N VAL A 15 57.38 -17.99 -26.97
CA VAL A 15 56.67 -18.45 -25.77
C VAL A 15 55.18 -18.30 -26.03
N LEU A 16 54.43 -19.41 -25.96
CA LEU A 16 52.98 -19.35 -26.02
C LEU A 16 52.43 -18.54 -24.84
N PRO A 17 51.50 -17.59 -25.08
CA PRO A 17 50.91 -16.81 -24.00
C PRO A 17 50.18 -17.74 -23.02
N ARG A 18 50.36 -17.51 -21.71
CA ARG A 18 49.63 -18.30 -20.70
C ARG A 18 48.12 -18.07 -20.87
N PRO A 19 47.28 -19.11 -20.73
CA PRO A 19 45.83 -18.96 -20.75
C PRO A 19 45.41 -17.96 -19.67
N ASN A 20 44.69 -16.91 -20.05
CA ASN A 20 44.07 -16.00 -19.09
C ASN A 20 42.92 -16.75 -18.41
N PRO A 21 42.97 -17.03 -17.09
CA PRO A 21 41.80 -17.56 -16.40
C PRO A 21 40.69 -16.50 -16.53
N GLY A 22 39.55 -16.92 -17.07
CA GLY A 22 38.36 -16.07 -17.12
C GLY A 22 37.96 -15.61 -15.72
N PRO A 23 37.11 -14.57 -15.60
CA PRO A 23 36.64 -14.11 -14.30
C PRO A 23 36.03 -15.28 -13.52
N GLU A 24 36.42 -15.43 -12.25
CA GLU A 24 35.84 -16.47 -11.40
C GLU A 24 34.33 -16.25 -11.25
N PRO A 25 33.52 -17.33 -11.25
CA PRO A 25 32.09 -17.21 -11.02
C PRO A 25 31.86 -16.68 -9.60
N TRP A 26 31.12 -15.57 -9.49
CA TRP A 26 30.67 -15.08 -8.19
C TRP A 26 29.77 -16.11 -7.53
N ASP A 27 29.90 -16.25 -6.21
CA ASP A 27 28.99 -17.06 -5.40
C ASP A 27 27.62 -16.37 -5.41
N ASP A 28 26.75 -16.81 -6.31
CA ASP A 28 25.36 -16.38 -6.34
C ASP A 28 24.70 -16.88 -5.05
N GLY A 29 24.61 -16.01 -4.05
CA GLY A 29 23.97 -16.24 -2.75
C GLY A 29 22.45 -16.52 -2.84
N GLY A 30 22.04 -17.44 -3.71
CA GLY A 30 20.67 -17.77 -4.06
C GLY A 30 19.89 -18.38 -2.90
N ALA A 31 20.57 -19.08 -1.98
CA ALA A 31 19.94 -19.57 -0.76
C ALA A 31 19.47 -18.40 0.12
N SER A 32 20.32 -17.39 0.33
CA SER A 32 20.01 -16.18 1.12
C SER A 32 18.90 -15.36 0.48
N ALA A 33 18.94 -15.19 -0.85
CA ALA A 33 17.90 -14.48 -1.59
C ALA A 33 16.54 -15.20 -1.55
N ALA A 34 16.53 -16.55 -1.64
CA ALA A 34 15.32 -17.33 -1.53
C ALA A 34 14.68 -17.19 -0.14
N TRP A 35 15.46 -17.25 0.94
CA TRP A 35 14.95 -17.05 2.30
C TRP A 35 14.42 -15.63 2.54
N LEU A 36 15.04 -14.62 1.94
CA LEU A 36 14.54 -13.23 1.99
C LEU A 36 13.21 -13.10 1.24
N LEU A 37 13.07 -13.71 0.06
CA LEU A 37 11.82 -13.72 -0.70
C LEU A 37 10.71 -14.47 0.06
N VAL A 38 11.01 -15.63 0.65
CA VAL A 38 10.06 -16.38 1.47
C VAL A 38 9.63 -15.56 2.68
N SER A 39 10.56 -14.90 3.37
CA SER A 39 10.28 -14.05 4.53
C SER A 39 9.44 -12.84 4.13
N LEU A 40 9.70 -12.23 2.98
CA LEU A 40 8.93 -11.10 2.46
C LEU A 40 7.50 -11.52 2.08
N VAL A 41 7.35 -12.64 1.37
CA VAL A 41 6.04 -13.18 1.00
C VAL A 41 5.25 -13.56 2.26
N ALA A 42 5.90 -14.19 3.24
CA ALA A 42 5.28 -14.51 4.53
C ALA A 42 4.86 -13.24 5.27
N ALA A 43 5.68 -12.19 5.31
CA ALA A 43 5.35 -10.91 5.93
C ALA A 43 4.18 -10.21 5.24
N ILE A 44 4.14 -10.21 3.90
CA ILE A 44 3.02 -9.66 3.12
C ILE A 44 1.74 -10.48 3.36
N ALA A 45 1.83 -11.80 3.36
CA ALA A 45 0.70 -12.68 3.63
C ALA A 45 0.17 -12.51 5.06
N LEU A 46 1.06 -12.39 6.04
CA LEU A 46 0.72 -12.09 7.43
C LEU A 46 0.12 -10.70 7.58
N ALA A 47 0.65 -9.68 6.91
CA ALA A 47 0.10 -8.33 6.93
C ALA A 47 -1.28 -8.28 6.26
N TRP A 48 -1.45 -8.96 5.12
CA TRP A 48 -2.74 -9.07 4.43
C TRP A 48 -3.75 -9.87 5.25
N LEU A 49 -3.33 -10.98 5.84
CA LEU A 49 -4.17 -11.80 6.72
C LEU A 49 -4.51 -11.03 7.99
N ALA A 50 -3.58 -10.29 8.60
CA ALA A 50 -3.85 -9.44 9.74
C ALA A 50 -4.81 -8.30 9.38
N ARG A 51 -4.72 -7.70 8.19
CA ARG A 51 -5.68 -6.70 7.70
C ARG A 51 -7.05 -7.33 7.42
N ARG A 52 -7.09 -8.54 6.86
CA ARG A 52 -8.32 -9.29 6.60
C ARG A 52 -8.98 -9.78 7.88
N LEU A 53 -8.17 -10.23 8.85
CA LEU A 53 -8.60 -10.63 10.18
C LEU A 53 -8.92 -9.44 11.06
N ARG A 54 -8.33 -8.26 10.88
CA ARG A 54 -8.79 -7.00 11.49
C ARG A 54 -10.05 -6.45 10.80
N GLY A 55 -10.30 -6.82 9.54
CA GLY A 55 -11.57 -6.55 8.86
C GLY A 55 -12.68 -7.54 9.21
N ARG A 56 -12.34 -8.78 9.58
CA ARG A 56 -13.27 -9.85 10.00
C ARG A 56 -13.47 -9.95 11.50
N ARG A 57 -12.43 -9.65 12.28
CA ARG A 57 -12.60 -9.08 13.61
C ARG A 57 -13.12 -7.68 13.36
N HIS A 58 -14.42 -7.58 13.10
CA HIS A 58 -15.15 -6.69 13.98
C HIS A 58 -14.60 -7.03 15.37
N PRO A 59 -13.87 -6.14 16.07
CA PRO A 59 -14.07 -6.19 17.51
C PRO A 59 -15.58 -6.28 17.61
N SER A 60 -16.10 -7.31 18.27
CA SER A 60 -17.42 -7.21 18.85
C SER A 60 -17.42 -5.81 19.40
N PHE A 61 -18.09 -4.90 18.69
CA PHE A 61 -18.12 -3.51 19.05
C PHE A 61 -19.09 -3.63 20.18
N THR A 62 -18.56 -4.00 21.34
CA THR A 62 -19.18 -3.71 22.60
C THR A 62 -19.53 -2.24 22.45
N PRO A 63 -20.82 -1.85 22.49
CA PRO A 63 -21.18 -0.45 22.58
C PRO A 63 -20.81 0.04 23.99
N ALA A 64 -19.57 -0.16 24.38
CA ALA A 64 -19.00 0.15 25.68
C ALA A 64 -17.77 0.99 25.37
N ALA A 65 -18.02 2.30 25.33
CA ALA A 65 -17.04 3.35 25.18
C ALA A 65 -16.26 3.29 23.85
N LEU A 66 -16.70 4.12 22.89
CA LEU A 66 -15.73 5.04 22.29
C LEU A 66 -14.87 5.53 23.46
N ALA A 67 -13.57 5.26 23.45
CA ALA A 67 -12.68 5.87 24.41
C ALA A 67 -13.01 7.36 24.39
N ASP A 68 -13.53 7.88 25.50
CA ASP A 68 -14.03 9.26 25.65
C ASP A 68 -12.93 10.29 25.32
N ASP A 69 -11.69 9.80 25.20
CA ASP A 69 -10.47 10.53 24.87
C ASP A 69 -10.11 10.59 23.37
N ALA A 70 -10.82 9.87 22.48
CA ALA A 70 -10.51 9.89 21.05
C ALA A 70 -10.90 11.24 20.43
N SER A 71 -9.98 11.81 19.66
CA SER A 71 -10.20 13.12 19.06
C SER A 71 -11.35 13.09 18.04
N PRO A 72 -12.09 14.21 17.85
CA PRO A 72 -13.14 14.29 16.82
C PRO A 72 -12.65 13.90 15.41
N ASP A 73 -11.38 14.19 15.12
CA ASP A 73 -10.69 13.83 13.89
C ASP A 73 -10.59 12.31 13.71
N GLU A 74 -10.17 11.59 14.75
CA GLU A 74 -10.09 10.12 14.75
C GLU A 74 -11.49 9.49 14.61
N HIS A 75 -12.50 10.08 15.25
CA HIS A 75 -13.88 9.65 15.10
C HIS A 75 -14.40 9.80 13.67
N LEU A 76 -14.07 10.90 12.98
CA LEU A 76 -14.42 11.08 11.57
C LEU A 76 -13.73 10.05 10.67
N LEU A 77 -12.43 9.82 10.87
CA LEU A 77 -11.70 8.81 10.08
C LEU A 77 -12.27 7.40 10.28
N ALA A 78 -12.59 7.05 11.53
CA ALA A 78 -13.25 5.78 11.85
C ALA A 78 -14.65 5.68 11.22
N LEU A 79 -15.40 6.78 11.15
CA LEU A 79 -16.68 6.84 10.46
C LEU A 79 -16.53 6.58 8.95
N CYS A 80 -15.56 7.22 8.31
CA CYS A 80 -15.26 7.03 6.88
C CYS A 80 -14.88 5.57 6.57
N ASP A 81 -14.03 4.98 7.40
CA ASP A 81 -13.62 3.58 7.26
C ASP A 81 -14.80 2.61 7.39
N ARG A 82 -15.72 2.87 8.34
CA ARG A 82 -16.95 2.08 8.50
C ARG A 82 -17.85 2.20 7.27
N LEU A 83 -18.13 3.42 6.79
CA LEU A 83 -18.95 3.63 5.60
C LEU A 83 -18.39 2.91 4.36
N ARG A 84 -17.07 2.99 4.14
CA ARG A 84 -16.41 2.24 3.06
C ARG A 84 -16.50 0.74 3.25
N ALA A 85 -16.41 0.24 4.48
CA ALA A 85 -16.57 -1.18 4.78
C ALA A 85 -18.01 -1.67 4.52
N ASP A 86 -19.01 -0.89 4.91
CA ASP A 86 -20.42 -1.22 4.70
C ASP A 86 -20.78 -1.24 3.21
N LEU A 87 -20.29 -0.27 2.42
CA LEU A 87 -20.41 -0.29 0.96
C LEU A 87 -19.73 -1.50 0.34
N ALA A 88 -18.52 -1.83 0.79
CA ALA A 88 -17.79 -2.98 0.29
C ALA A 88 -18.47 -4.32 0.65
N ALA A 89 -19.16 -4.39 1.79
CA ALA A 89 -19.95 -5.55 2.18
C ALA A 89 -21.19 -5.72 1.28
N LYS A 90 -21.86 -4.62 0.89
CA LYS A 90 -23.08 -4.63 0.07
C LYS A 90 -22.80 -4.80 -1.43
N LEU A 91 -21.77 -4.13 -1.96
CA LEU A 91 -21.53 -4.00 -3.41
C LEU A 91 -20.22 -4.65 -3.90
N GLY A 92 -19.42 -5.17 -2.98
CA GLY A 92 -18.20 -5.93 -3.27
C GLY A 92 -16.91 -5.25 -2.78
N PRO A 93 -15.85 -6.05 -2.54
CA PRO A 93 -14.64 -5.58 -1.85
C PRO A 93 -13.83 -4.54 -2.63
N THR A 94 -14.02 -4.44 -3.95
CA THR A 94 -13.29 -3.50 -4.81
C THR A 94 -13.63 -2.04 -4.51
N LEU A 95 -14.81 -1.75 -3.94
CA LEU A 95 -15.20 -0.38 -3.57
C LEU A 95 -14.30 0.22 -2.49
N ARG A 96 -13.65 -0.60 -1.67
CA ARG A 96 -12.80 -0.10 -0.57
C ARG A 96 -11.57 0.66 -1.05
N ALA A 97 -11.07 0.33 -2.24
CA ALA A 97 -9.89 0.94 -2.83
C ALA A 97 -10.21 2.21 -3.65
N ARG A 98 -11.50 2.50 -3.87
CA ARG A 98 -11.92 3.62 -4.70
C ARG A 98 -11.79 4.96 -4.00
N THR A 99 -11.59 6.01 -4.79
CA THR A 99 -11.63 7.38 -4.29
C THR A 99 -13.07 7.81 -3.99
N THR A 100 -13.22 8.93 -3.28
CA THR A 100 -14.55 9.47 -2.97
C THR A 100 -15.29 9.87 -4.25
N GLU A 101 -14.58 10.42 -5.24
CA GLU A 101 -15.12 10.79 -6.55
C GLU A 101 -15.55 9.56 -7.35
N GLU A 102 -14.74 8.49 -7.34
CA GLU A 102 -15.08 7.23 -7.98
C GLU A 102 -16.29 6.53 -7.34
N LEU A 103 -16.47 6.67 -6.02
CA LEU A 103 -17.65 6.16 -5.32
C LEU A 103 -18.89 7.01 -5.64
N ALA A 104 -18.74 8.33 -5.71
CA ALA A 104 -19.82 9.24 -6.07
C ALA A 104 -20.28 9.07 -7.53
N ALA A 105 -19.40 8.59 -8.41
CA ALA A 105 -19.72 8.29 -9.80
C ALA A 105 -20.16 6.84 -10.06
N ASP A 106 -20.09 5.93 -9.08
CA ASP A 106 -20.45 4.52 -9.29
C ASP A 106 -21.99 4.35 -9.35
N PRO A 107 -22.55 3.86 -10.48
CA PRO A 107 -24.00 3.68 -10.63
C PRO A 107 -24.62 2.76 -9.57
N ARG A 108 -23.87 1.78 -9.07
CA ARG A 108 -24.36 0.84 -8.04
C ARG A 108 -24.45 1.51 -6.67
N VAL A 109 -23.53 2.44 -6.38
CA VAL A 109 -23.58 3.24 -5.15
C VAL A 109 -24.72 4.25 -5.24
N ALA A 110 -24.91 4.88 -6.40
CA ALA A 110 -26.05 5.76 -6.66
C ALA A 110 -27.39 5.03 -6.53
N GLN A 111 -27.51 3.81 -7.08
CA GLN A 111 -28.71 2.98 -6.95
C GLN A 111 -29.01 2.57 -5.51
N LEU A 112 -27.97 2.33 -4.70
CA LEU A 112 -28.12 1.95 -3.29
C LEU A 112 -28.51 3.12 -2.39
N LEU A 113 -27.94 4.30 -2.61
CA LEU A 113 -28.08 5.45 -1.72
C LEU A 113 -29.09 6.50 -2.20
N GLY A 114 -29.38 6.58 -3.49
CA GLY A 114 -30.27 7.59 -4.06
C GLY A 114 -29.88 8.99 -3.62
N ASP A 115 -30.83 9.72 -3.03
CA ASP A 115 -30.69 11.10 -2.59
C ASP A 115 -29.64 11.32 -1.49
N ASP A 116 -29.16 10.25 -0.86
CA ASP A 116 -28.13 10.30 0.18
C ASP A 116 -26.70 10.18 -0.33
N LEU A 117 -26.52 9.95 -1.63
CA LEU A 117 -25.20 9.92 -2.26
C LEU A 117 -24.38 11.20 -1.99
N PRO A 118 -24.93 12.43 -2.09
CA PRO A 118 -24.19 13.65 -1.77
C PRO A 118 -23.73 13.70 -0.30
N ARG A 119 -24.53 13.17 0.64
CA ARG A 119 -24.17 13.11 2.06
C ARG A 119 -22.99 12.16 2.29
N LEU A 120 -22.99 10.99 1.63
CA LEU A 120 -21.85 10.09 1.68
C LEU A 120 -20.59 10.79 1.15
N ALA A 121 -20.68 11.42 -0.03
CA ALA A 121 -19.55 12.08 -0.68
C ALA A 121 -19.00 13.24 0.18
N GLU A 122 -19.88 13.99 0.86
CA GLU A 122 -19.49 15.03 1.81
C GLU A 122 -18.69 14.45 2.98
N ILE A 123 -19.19 13.42 3.65
CA ILE A 123 -18.51 12.81 4.81
C ILE A 123 -17.13 12.27 4.41
N LEU A 124 -17.07 11.50 3.32
CA LEU A 124 -15.82 10.93 2.83
C LEU A 124 -14.84 12.01 2.35
N GLY A 125 -15.34 13.07 1.69
CA GLY A 125 -14.53 14.19 1.22
C GLY A 125 -13.92 14.99 2.37
N GLU A 126 -14.64 15.19 3.46
CA GLU A 126 -14.10 15.82 4.68
C GLU A 126 -13.05 14.92 5.35
N GLY A 127 -13.30 13.61 5.39
CA GLY A 127 -12.29 12.64 5.83
C GLY A 127 -11.01 12.66 4.98
N ASP A 128 -11.14 12.77 3.66
CA ASP A 128 -10.00 12.88 2.74
C ASP A 128 -9.23 14.20 2.94
N ARG A 129 -9.92 15.33 3.14
CA ARG A 129 -9.27 16.62 3.47
C ARG A 129 -8.50 16.55 4.78
N LEU A 130 -9.08 15.94 5.80
CA LEU A 130 -8.40 15.73 7.08
C LEU A 130 -7.17 14.83 6.92
N LYS A 131 -7.33 13.68 6.25
CA LYS A 131 -6.27 12.67 6.08
C LYS A 131 -5.11 13.15 5.21
N PHE A 132 -5.39 13.87 4.12
CA PHE A 132 -4.37 14.22 3.12
C PHE A 132 -3.93 15.68 3.17
N ALA A 133 -4.83 16.62 3.49
CA ALA A 133 -4.50 18.04 3.56
C ALA A 133 -4.23 18.53 4.99
N ARG A 134 -4.43 17.67 6.02
CA ARG A 134 -4.31 18.02 7.45
C ARG A 134 -5.08 19.29 7.81
N ARG A 135 -6.18 19.54 7.10
CA ARG A 135 -6.98 20.75 7.27
C ARG A 135 -8.01 20.49 8.36
N PRO A 136 -8.03 21.29 9.44
CA PRO A 136 -9.07 21.16 10.45
C PRO A 136 -10.43 21.48 9.83
N ILE A 137 -11.44 20.72 10.22
CA ILE A 137 -12.82 20.89 9.75
C ILE A 137 -13.52 21.81 10.73
N ALA A 138 -14.05 22.93 10.21
CA ALA A 138 -14.88 23.83 11.00
C ALA A 138 -16.13 23.08 11.50
N ASP A 139 -16.48 23.31 12.77
CA ASP A 139 -17.69 22.78 13.40
C ASP A 139 -17.78 21.24 13.37
N LEU A 140 -16.62 20.55 13.34
CA LEU A 140 -16.59 19.08 13.30
C LEU A 140 -17.31 18.47 14.52
N ALA A 141 -17.17 19.09 15.69
CA ALA A 141 -17.85 18.66 16.91
C ALA A 141 -19.38 18.67 16.77
N ASP A 142 -19.94 19.60 15.99
CA ASP A 142 -21.39 19.73 15.76
C ASP A 142 -21.87 18.83 14.61
N ARG A 143 -21.06 18.68 13.56
CA ARG A 143 -21.39 17.87 12.37
C ARG A 143 -21.26 16.37 12.63
N LEU A 144 -20.27 15.95 13.43
CA LEU A 144 -19.93 14.55 13.64
C LEU A 144 -21.06 13.73 14.29
N PRO A 145 -21.80 14.23 15.31
CA PRO A 145 -22.97 13.53 15.84
C PRO A 145 -24.06 13.32 14.78
N VAL A 146 -24.32 14.34 13.95
CA VAL A 146 -25.32 14.28 12.87
C VAL A 146 -24.93 13.24 11.82
N TRP A 147 -23.67 13.24 11.38
CA TRP A 147 -23.17 12.25 10.42
C TRP A 147 -23.14 10.84 10.98
N THR A 148 -22.79 10.69 12.25
CA THR A 148 -22.79 9.39 12.93
C THR A 148 -24.21 8.84 13.05
N ALA A 149 -25.18 9.67 13.43
CA ALA A 149 -26.59 9.29 13.49
C ALA A 149 -27.14 8.92 12.10
N TRP A 150 -26.83 9.73 11.08
CA TRP A 150 -27.20 9.40 9.69
C TRP A 150 -26.59 8.06 9.25
N ALA A 151 -25.31 7.80 9.52
CA ALA A 151 -24.66 6.54 9.14
C ALA A 151 -25.29 5.34 9.88
N ALA A 152 -25.67 5.51 11.15
CA ALA A 152 -26.36 4.48 11.92
C ALA A 152 -27.75 4.15 11.35
N SER A 153 -28.47 5.13 10.79
CA SER A 153 -29.77 4.91 10.15
C SER A 153 -29.72 4.10 8.85
N ARG A 154 -28.52 3.84 8.31
CA ARG A 154 -28.28 3.16 7.02
C ARG A 154 -27.90 1.68 7.14
N ARG A 155 -27.81 1.16 8.35
CA ARG A 155 -27.51 -0.24 8.60
C ARG A 155 -28.65 -1.14 8.14
#